data_AF-A0A4U1F4K7-F1
#
_entry.id   AF-A0A4U1F4K7-F1
#
_cell.length_a   1.000
_cell.length_b   1.000
_cell.length_c   1.000
_cell.angle_alpha   90.00
_cell.angle_beta   90.00
_cell.angle_gamma   90.00
#
_symmetry.space_group_name_H-M   'P 1'
#
loop_
_entity.id
_entity.type
_entity.pdbx_description
1 polymer ?
#
loop_
_entity_poly.entity_id
_entity_poly.type
_entity_poly.pdbx_seq_one_letter_code
_entity_poly.pdbx_strand_id
1 'polypeptide(L)'
;MAELDIGRHCRVTVIERLKSDTHTSYPCSFKDCAERELVPVMCPYCEKNFCLRHRHQSDHECEELEIPKSHSKRGETASKRRKGAKNSETAAKVALMKLKMHANGDKSLP
;
A
#
# COMPACT_ATOMS: atom_id res chain seq x y z
N MET A 1 -15.33 -43.67 -12.05
CA MET A 1 -15.75 -42.63 -11.10
C MET A 1 -14.63 -41.61 -11.00
N ALA A 2 -14.92 -40.35 -11.30
CA ALA A 2 -14.02 -39.24 -11.06
C ALA A 2 -14.19 -38.83 -9.59
N GLU A 3 -13.12 -38.85 -8.80
CA GLU A 3 -13.10 -38.18 -7.51
C GLU A 3 -12.12 -37.00 -7.60
N LEU A 4 -12.65 -35.81 -7.36
CA LEU A 4 -11.96 -34.54 -7.27
C LEU A 4 -11.23 -34.48 -5.92
N ASP A 5 -9.90 -34.41 -5.92
CA ASP A 5 -9.15 -33.96 -4.74
C ASP A 5 -8.72 -32.50 -4.95
N ILE A 6 -9.66 -31.62 -4.59
CA ILE A 6 -9.47 -30.18 -4.45
C ILE A 6 -8.58 -29.96 -3.22
N GLY A 7 -7.47 -29.24 -3.42
CA GLY A 7 -6.70 -28.69 -2.31
C GLY A 7 -5.25 -29.13 -2.31
N ARG A 8 -4.52 -28.87 -3.41
CA ARG A 8 -3.07 -28.86 -3.38
C ARG A 8 -2.64 -27.68 -2.52
N HIS A 9 -2.62 -27.94 -1.22
CA HIS A 9 -2.15 -27.08 -0.15
C HIS A 9 -0.90 -26.36 -0.64
N CYS A 10 -0.95 -25.04 -0.58
CA CYS A 10 0.20 -24.18 -0.73
C CYS A 10 1.27 -24.72 0.22
N ARG A 11 2.28 -25.44 -0.30
CA ARG A 11 3.47 -25.82 0.44
C ARG A 11 4.25 -24.53 0.68
N VAL A 12 3.74 -23.70 1.58
CA VAL A 12 4.56 -22.76 2.32
C VAL A 12 5.46 -23.68 3.13
N THR A 13 6.66 -23.92 2.61
CA THR A 13 7.73 -24.54 3.38
C THR A 13 7.91 -23.65 4.60
N VAL A 14 7.31 -24.06 5.73
CA VAL A 14 7.59 -23.46 7.02
C VAL A 14 9.06 -23.75 7.25
N ILE A 15 9.90 -22.74 7.00
CA ILE A 15 11.29 -22.79 7.42
C ILE A 15 11.24 -22.81 8.94
N GLU A 16 11.29 -24.02 9.52
CA GLU A 16 11.48 -24.21 10.95
C GLU A 16 12.81 -23.57 11.33
N ARG A 17 12.72 -22.34 11.85
CA ARG A 17 13.78 -21.71 12.61
C ARG A 17 13.20 -21.32 13.96
N LEU A 18 13.02 -22.34 14.79
CA LEU A 18 12.87 -22.15 16.23
C LEU A 18 14.25 -21.75 16.76
N LYS A 19 14.57 -20.45 16.75
CA LYS A 19 15.72 -19.90 17.46
C LYS A 19 15.23 -18.98 18.58
N SER A 20 15.30 -19.55 19.77
CA SER A 20 15.47 -18.92 21.09
C SER A 20 15.39 -17.39 21.15
N ASP A 21 14.46 -16.94 21.99
CA ASP A 21 14.20 -15.62 22.59
C ASP A 21 15.41 -14.68 22.74
N THR A 22 15.98 -14.28 21.61
CA THR A 22 16.82 -13.10 21.48
C THR A 22 16.13 -12.28 20.41
N HIS A 23 15.61 -11.13 20.81
CA HIS A 23 14.83 -10.24 19.94
C HIS A 23 15.74 -9.73 18.82
N THR A 24 15.86 -10.53 17.76
CA THR A 24 16.71 -10.24 16.61
C THR A 24 16.03 -9.10 15.88
N SER A 25 16.64 -7.93 15.91
CA SER A 25 16.11 -6.72 15.29
C SER A 25 16.94 -6.38 14.07
N TYR A 26 16.26 -6.09 12.97
CA TYR A 26 16.85 -5.82 11.66
C TYR A 26 16.83 -4.30 11.41
N PRO A 27 18.00 -3.63 11.39
CA PRO A 27 18.06 -2.17 11.24
C PRO A 27 17.70 -1.73 9.82
N CYS A 28 17.04 -0.57 9.72
CA CYS A 28 16.80 0.08 8.44
C CYS A 28 18.11 0.59 7.82
N SER A 29 18.32 0.33 6.53
CA SER A 29 19.51 0.79 5.79
C SER A 29 19.30 2.18 5.15
N PHE A 30 18.13 2.80 5.32
CA PHE A 30 17.86 4.14 4.79
C PHE A 30 18.51 5.22 5.66
N LYS A 31 18.96 6.30 5.00
CA LYS A 31 19.61 7.45 5.66
C LYS A 31 18.69 8.03 6.74
N ASP A 32 19.29 8.41 7.87
CA ASP A 32 18.61 9.03 9.02
C ASP A 32 17.42 8.21 9.59
N CYS A 33 17.42 6.88 9.40
CA CYS A 33 16.41 5.99 9.97
C CYS A 33 17.04 5.06 11.03
N ALA A 34 16.69 5.28 12.29
CA ALA A 34 17.12 4.42 13.41
C ALA A 34 16.14 3.27 13.72
N GLU A 35 15.09 3.12 12.90
CA GLU A 35 14.04 2.12 13.10
C GLU A 35 14.59 0.71 12.90
N ARG A 36 14.09 -0.25 13.70
CA ARG A 36 14.46 -1.66 13.61
C ARG A 36 13.21 -2.51 13.56
N GLU A 37 13.20 -3.47 12.64
CA GLU A 37 12.07 -4.36 12.44
C GLU A 37 12.34 -5.73 13.08
N LEU A 38 11.30 -6.44 13.51
CA LEU A 38 11.43 -7.80 14.08
C LEU A 38 11.58 -8.87 13.02
N VAL A 39 11.25 -8.51 11.78
CA VAL A 39 11.34 -9.36 10.60
C VAL A 39 12.28 -8.72 9.59
N PRO A 40 13.04 -9.50 8.83
CA PRO A 40 13.85 -8.97 7.74
C PRO A 40 12.91 -8.47 6.62
N VAL A 41 13.13 -7.25 6.16
CA VAL A 41 12.41 -6.64 5.02
C VAL A 41 13.44 -6.28 3.97
N MET A 42 13.76 -7.25 3.11
CA MET A 42 14.78 -7.12 2.07
C MET A 42 14.18 -6.52 0.80
N CYS A 43 14.84 -5.50 0.24
CA CYS A 43 14.51 -5.01 -1.09
C CYS A 43 15.00 -6.02 -2.14
N PRO A 44 14.15 -6.46 -3.09
CA PRO A 44 14.54 -7.45 -4.10
C PRO A 44 15.47 -6.89 -5.19
N TYR A 45 15.76 -5.58 -5.16
CA TYR A 45 16.56 -4.90 -6.18
C TYR A 45 17.95 -4.51 -5.65
N CYS A 46 18.02 -3.86 -4.48
CA CYS A 46 19.28 -3.45 -3.88
C CYS A 46 19.75 -4.37 -2.74
N GLU A 47 18.99 -5.42 -2.42
CA GLU A 47 19.33 -6.44 -1.41
C GLU A 47 19.66 -5.89 -0.02
N LYS A 48 19.18 -4.69 0.32
CA LYS A 48 19.32 -4.07 1.65
C LYS A 48 18.06 -4.27 2.49
N ASN A 49 18.24 -4.25 3.82
CA ASN A 49 17.14 -4.35 4.78
C ASN A 49 16.56 -2.97 5.13
N PHE A 50 15.24 -2.86 5.22
CA PHE A 50 14.53 -1.62 5.56
C PHE A 50 13.48 -1.84 6.66
N CYS A 51 12.94 -0.77 7.24
CA CYS A 51 11.75 -0.86 8.09
C CYS A 51 10.47 -0.80 7.25
N LEU A 52 9.31 -1.08 7.84
CA LEU A 52 8.02 -1.05 7.11
C LEU A 52 7.70 0.31 6.47
N ARG A 53 8.25 1.41 7.00
CA ARG A 53 8.11 2.77 6.45
C ARG A 53 8.95 3.01 5.19
N HIS A 54 10.05 2.28 5.02
CA HIS A 54 11.00 2.46 3.92
C HIS A 54 11.08 1.22 2.99
N ARG A 55 10.08 0.34 3.04
CA ARG A 55 10.07 -0.95 2.31
C ARG A 55 9.95 -0.79 0.79
N HIS A 56 9.35 0.29 0.30
CA HIS A 56 9.21 0.51 -1.14
C HIS A 56 10.42 1.26 -1.68
N GLN A 57 10.72 1.04 -2.96
CA GLN A 57 11.92 1.59 -3.61
C GLN A 57 11.99 3.14 -3.55
N SER A 58 10.85 3.82 -3.70
CA SER A 58 10.77 5.29 -3.62
C SER A 58 10.99 5.83 -2.22
N ASP A 59 10.71 5.04 -1.18
CA ASP A 59 10.80 5.46 0.21
C ASP A 59 12.25 5.37 0.74
N HIS A 60 13.10 4.56 0.11
CA HIS A 60 14.51 4.41 0.52
C HIS A 60 15.56 4.84 -0.50
N GLU A 61 15.17 5.58 -1.54
CA GLU A 61 16.08 6.00 -2.63
C GLU A 61 16.89 4.80 -3.20
N CYS A 62 16.18 3.73 -3.61
CA CYS A 62 16.83 2.49 -4.06
C CYS A 62 17.89 2.75 -5.14
N GLU A 63 19.08 2.18 -4.97
CA GLU A 63 20.22 2.38 -5.88
C GLU A 63 19.95 1.80 -7.27
N GLU A 64 19.23 0.69 -7.34
CA GLU A 64 18.85 -0.02 -8.58
C GLU A 64 17.56 0.53 -9.20
N LEU A 65 17.00 1.62 -8.66
CA LEU A 65 15.94 2.33 -9.38
C LEU A 65 16.59 3.05 -10.56
N GLU A 66 16.47 2.48 -11.76
CA GLU A 66 16.61 3.21 -13.02
C GLU A 66 15.46 4.25 -13.14
N ILE A 67 15.44 5.26 -12.28
CA ILE A 67 14.54 6.40 -12.40
C ILE A 67 15.30 7.51 -13.13
N PRO A 68 14.90 7.91 -14.35
CA PRO A 68 15.31 9.20 -14.89
C PRO A 68 14.84 10.28 -13.90
N LYS A 69 15.78 11.01 -13.32
CA LYS A 69 15.58 12.05 -12.30
C LYS A 69 14.46 13.04 -12.67
N SER A 70 13.19 12.70 -12.42
CA SER A 70 12.11 13.67 -12.39
C SER A 70 12.08 14.23 -10.98
N HIS A 71 12.82 15.31 -10.81
CA HIS A 71 12.81 16.24 -9.68
C HIS A 71 11.63 16.08 -8.72
N SER A 72 11.97 15.95 -7.45
CA SER A 72 11.14 16.25 -6.29
C SER A 72 10.26 17.46 -6.56
N LYS A 73 9.00 17.23 -6.94
CA LYS A 73 7.97 18.23 -6.76
C LYS A 73 7.41 18.03 -5.36
N ARG A 74 7.86 18.91 -4.46
CA ARG A 74 7.11 19.32 -3.28
C ARG A 74 5.62 19.29 -3.61
N GLY A 75 4.83 18.72 -2.71
CA GLY A 75 3.39 18.78 -2.74
C GLY A 75 2.92 20.22 -2.92
N GLU A 76 2.55 20.54 -4.15
CA GLU A 76 1.67 21.64 -4.45
C GLU A 76 0.37 20.99 -4.91
N THR A 77 -0.62 21.01 -4.04
CA THR A 77 -2.01 20.73 -4.39
C THR A 77 -2.52 21.85 -5.30
N ALA A 78 -1.96 21.94 -6.50
CA ALA A 78 -2.56 22.70 -7.58
C ALA A 78 -3.80 21.91 -7.99
N SER A 79 -4.94 22.34 -7.43
CA SER A 79 -6.28 21.89 -7.81
C SER A 79 -6.46 22.09 -9.31
N LYS A 80 -6.09 21.08 -10.09
CA LYS A 80 -6.39 21.01 -11.52
C LYS A 80 -7.90 20.88 -11.59
N ARG A 81 -8.55 22.04 -11.79
CA ARG A 81 -9.98 22.22 -12.03
C ARG A 81 -10.44 21.09 -12.94
N ARG A 82 -11.11 20.08 -12.35
CA ARG A 82 -11.64 18.94 -13.09
C ARG A 82 -12.64 19.52 -14.08
N LYS A 83 -12.30 19.45 -15.37
CA LYS A 83 -13.20 19.86 -16.45
C LYS A 83 -14.42 18.96 -16.33
N GLY A 84 -15.54 19.54 -15.90
CA GLY A 84 -16.78 18.81 -15.64
C GLY A 84 -17.19 17.96 -16.84
N ALA A 85 -17.89 16.87 -16.54
CA ALA A 85 -18.32 15.91 -17.55
C ALA A 85 -19.09 16.63 -18.67
N LYS A 86 -18.67 16.44 -19.92
CA LYS A 86 -19.28 17.09 -21.10
C LYS A 86 -20.64 16.48 -21.48
N ASN A 87 -21.09 15.45 -20.76
CA ASN A 87 -22.32 14.73 -20.99
C ASN A 87 -23.39 15.15 -19.96
N SER A 88 -24.39 15.90 -20.42
CA SER A 88 -25.51 16.40 -19.61
C SER A 88 -26.27 15.27 -18.91
N GLU A 89 -26.39 14.11 -19.55
CA GLU A 89 -27.04 12.92 -18.99
C GLU A 89 -26.33 12.41 -17.72
N THR A 90 -25.00 12.36 -17.72
CA THR A 90 -24.24 11.93 -16.53
C THR A 90 -24.28 13.00 -15.44
N ALA A 91 -24.28 14.29 -15.81
CA ALA A 91 -24.47 15.37 -14.84
C ALA A 91 -25.83 15.28 -14.13
N ALA A 92 -26.91 14.99 -14.88
CA ALA A 92 -28.24 14.79 -14.32
C ALA A 92 -28.33 13.55 -13.40
N LYS A 93 -27.72 12.42 -13.81
CA LYS A 93 -27.65 11.21 -12.98
C LYS A 93 -26.87 11.45 -11.68
N VAL A 94 -25.74 12.16 -11.76
CA VAL A 94 -24.94 12.51 -10.57
C VAL A 94 -25.70 13.47 -9.65
N ALA A 95 -26.47 14.42 -10.19
CA ALA A 95 -27.32 15.30 -9.40
C ALA A 95 -28.40 14.51 -8.64
N LEU A 96 -29.08 13.57 -9.31
CA LEU A 96 -30.05 12.68 -8.66
C LEU A 96 -29.40 11.82 -7.57
N MET A 97 -28.20 11.28 -7.84
CA MET A 97 -27.47 10.46 -6.88
C MET A 97 -27.09 11.26 -5.63
N LYS A 98 -26.66 12.51 -5.76
CA LYS A 98 -26.35 13.39 -4.62
C LYS A 98 -27.58 13.70 -3.75
N LEU A 99 -28.73 13.95 -4.37
CA LEU A 99 -29.98 14.20 -3.65
C LEU A 99 -30.39 12.98 -2.81
N LYS A 100 -30.17 11.76 -3.32
CA LYS A 100 -30.54 10.51 -2.63
C LYS A 100 -29.54 10.06 -1.56
N MET A 101 -28.32 10.62 -1.54
CA MET A 101 -27.27 10.26 -0.56
C MET A 101 -27.38 11.02 0.77
N HIS A 102 -28.34 11.94 0.93
CA HIS A 102 -28.60 12.64 2.18
C HIS A 102 -29.93 12.20 2.78
N ALA A 103 -30.00 10.95 3.24
CA ALA A 103 -31.07 10.50 4.12
C ALA A 103 -30.60 10.66 5.56
N ASN A 104 -30.99 11.76 6.20
CA ASN A 104 -30.88 11.86 7.66
C ASN A 104 -32.09 11.12 8.24
N GLY A 105 -31.87 9.90 8.75
CA GLY A 105 -32.92 9.15 9.44
C GLY A 105 -33.44 9.93 10.64
N ASP A 106 -34.75 9.82 10.90
CA ASP A 106 -35.38 10.40 12.07
C ASP A 106 -34.70 9.86 13.33
N LYS A 107 -34.25 10.74 14.24
CA LYS A 107 -33.56 10.36 15.49
C LYS A 107 -34.52 9.74 16.52
N SER A 108 -35.77 9.53 16.11
CA SER A 108 -36.90 9.15 16.95
C SER A 108 -37.12 7.63 17.01
N LEU A 109 -36.14 6.83 16.58
CA LEU A 109 -36.15 5.38 16.75
C LEU A 109 -35.23 4.99 17.93
N PRO A 110 -35.76 4.33 18.98
CA PRO A 110 -34.96 3.81 20.10
C PRO A 110 -34.10 2.61 19.72
#